data_AF-A0A5N7WAS8-F1
#
_entry.id   AF-A0A5N7WAS8-F1
#
_cell.length_a   1.000
_cell.length_b   1.000
_cell.length_c   1.000
_cell.angle_alpha   90.00
_cell.angle_beta   90.00
_cell.angle_gamma   90.00
#
_symmetry.space_group_name_H-M   'P 1'
#
loop_
_entity.id
_entity.type
_entity.pdbx_description
1 polymer ?
#
loop_
_entity_poly.entity_id
_entity_poly.type
_entity_poly.pdbx_seq_one_letter_code
_entity_poly.pdbx_strand_id
1 'polypeptide(L)' 'MSDAALLQPLTQARSQIALWQQRAAAAEVTLRQPPPEPTSCCGRGCNGCVWEGYYGALSFWLEDASEALSAG' A
#
# COMPACT_ATOMS: atom_id res chain seq x y z
N MET A 1 20.54 5.38 -6.36
CA MET A 1 19.86 4.44 -5.45
C MET A 1 19.11 3.45 -6.33
N SER A 2 19.54 2.19 -6.34
CA SER A 2 19.17 1.18 -7.35
C SER A 2 17.74 0.65 -7.16
N ASP A 3 17.05 0.31 -8.25
CA ASP A 3 15.68 -0.25 -8.26
C ASP A 3 15.48 -1.45 -7.31
N ALA A 4 16.54 -2.21 -7.04
CA ALA A 4 16.53 -3.33 -6.09
C ALA A 4 16.11 -2.92 -4.67
N ALA A 5 16.39 -1.68 -4.24
CA ALA A 5 16.00 -1.17 -2.92
C ALA A 5 14.50 -0.89 -2.80
N LEU A 6 13.79 -0.70 -3.93
CA LEU A 6 12.34 -0.48 -3.95
C LEU A 6 11.54 -1.79 -4.05
N LEU A 7 12.16 -2.86 -4.57
CA LEU A 7 11.51 -4.17 -4.69
C LEU A 7 11.18 -4.81 -3.33
N GLN A 8 12.05 -4.61 -2.32
CA GLN A 8 11.82 -5.10 -0.96
C GLN A 8 10.57 -4.47 -0.31
N PRO A 9 10.45 -3.13 -0.22
CA PRO A 9 9.25 -2.49 0.32
C PRO A 9 7.99 -2.74 -0.52
N LEU A 10 8.10 -2.91 -1.84
CA LEU A 10 6.94 -3.30 -2.67
C LEU A 10 6.40 -4.70 -2.32
N THR A 11 7.29 -5.67 -2.14
CA THR A 11 6.91 -7.03 -1.74
C THR A 11 6.23 -7.03 -0.36
N GLN A 12 6.76 -6.22 0.56
CA GLN A 12 6.16 -6.03 1.88
C GLN A 12 4.78 -5.37 1.79
N ALA A 13 4.64 -4.31 0.99
CA ALA A 13 3.37 -3.62 0.74
C ALA A 13 2.28 -4.57 0.24
N ARG A 14 2.59 -5.37 -0.78
CA ARG A 14 1.66 -6.37 -1.33
C ARG A 14 1.22 -7.39 -0.29
N SER A 15 2.16 -7.84 0.54
CA SER A 15 1.88 -8.81 1.61
C SER A 15 0.97 -8.22 2.68
N GLN A 16 1.16 -6.94 3.04
CA GLN A 16 0.29 -6.24 3.99
C GLN A 16 -1.12 -6.05 3.44
N ILE A 17 -1.26 -5.61 2.19
CA ILE A 17 -2.58 -5.45 1.54
C ILE A 17 -3.34 -6.78 1.55
N ALA A 18 -2.69 -7.88 1.15
CA ALA A 18 -3.30 -9.19 1.14
C ALA A 18 -3.75 -9.64 2.54
N LEU A 19 -2.92 -9.42 3.57
CA LEU A 19 -3.27 -9.75 4.95
C LEU A 19 -4.50 -8.98 5.44
N TRP A 20 -4.56 -7.67 5.20
CA TRP A 20 -5.68 -6.84 5.61
C TRP A 20 -6.97 -7.17 4.86
N GLN A 21 -6.90 -7.44 3.56
CA GLN A 21 -8.05 -7.90 2.79
C GLN A 21 -8.58 -9.25 3.30
N GLN A 22 -7.70 -10.19 3.66
CA GLN A 22 -8.11 -11.47 4.25
C GLN A 22 -8.81 -11.28 5.60
N ARG A 23 -8.29 -10.40 6.46
CA ARG A 23 -8.91 -10.08 7.76
C ARG A 23 -10.28 -9.43 7.58
N ALA A 24 -10.39 -8.48 6.67
CA ALA A 24 -11.66 -7.84 6.34
C ALA A 24 -12.70 -8.81 5.80
N ALA A 25 -12.30 -9.71 4.90
CA ALA A 25 -13.18 -10.76 4.42
C ALA A 25 -13.65 -11.69 5.55
N ALA A 26 -12.77 -12.04 6.49
CA ALA A 26 -13.13 -12.88 7.64
C ALA A 26 -14.04 -12.16 8.66
N ALA A 27 -13.94 -10.84 8.77
CA ALA A 27 -14.78 -10.01 9.62
C ALA A 27 -16.05 -9.48 8.92
N GLU A 28 -16.27 -9.86 7.65
CA GLU A 28 -17.35 -9.34 6.79
C GLU A 28 -17.35 -7.79 6.68
N VAL A 29 -16.18 -7.16 6.84
CA VAL A 29 -15.98 -5.72 6.71
C VAL A 29 -15.56 -5.38 5.29
N THR A 30 -16.16 -4.34 4.71
CA THR A 30 -15.76 -3.85 3.39
C THR A 30 -14.68 -2.78 3.53
N LEU A 31 -13.46 -3.06 3.07
CA LEU A 31 -12.37 -2.08 3.00
C LEU A 31 -12.43 -1.24 1.73
N ARG A 32 -11.85 -0.03 1.78
CA ARG A 32 -11.57 0.75 0.57
C ARG A 32 -10.63 -0.01 -0.37
N GLN A 33 -10.68 0.31 -1.66
CA GLN A 33 -9.75 -0.28 -2.62
C GLN A 33 -8.31 0.17 -2.31
N PRO A 34 -7.31 -0.75 -2.34
CA PRO A 34 -5.93 -0.40 -2.10
C PRO A 34 -5.39 0.51 -3.22
N PRO A 35 -4.36 1.34 -2.94
CA PRO A 35 -3.76 2.20 -3.96
C PRO A 35 -3.14 1.37 -5.09
N PRO A 36 -3.27 1.79 -6.36
CA PRO A 36 -2.68 1.07 -7.49
C PRO A 36 -1.16 1.16 -7.46
N GLU A 37 -0.49 0.04 -7.74
CA GLU A 37 0.97 0.00 -7.85
C GLU A 37 1.43 0.88 -9.05
N PRO A 38 2.38 1.79 -8.85
CA PRO A 38 2.87 2.62 -9.94
C PRO A 38 3.69 1.80 -10.94
N THR A 39 3.45 2.04 -12.22
CA THR A 39 4.04 1.25 -13.32
C THR A 39 5.36 1.80 -13.86
N SER A 40 5.77 3.01 -13.47
CA SER A 40 7.05 3.60 -13.90
C SER A 40 7.75 4.40 -12.81
N CYS A 41 8.94 3.98 -12.38
CA CYS A 41 9.88 4.85 -11.68
C CYS A 41 10.63 5.66 -12.73
N CYS A 42 10.49 6.99 -12.76
CA CYS A 42 11.25 7.78 -13.73
C CYS A 42 12.74 7.88 -13.39
N GLY A 43 13.17 7.47 -12.18
CA GLY A 43 14.57 7.45 -11.72
C GLY A 43 15.29 8.82 -11.75
N ARG A 44 14.59 9.87 -12.19
CA ARG A 44 15.13 11.17 -12.57
C ARG A 44 14.87 12.27 -11.53
N GLY A 45 14.34 11.92 -10.36
CA GLY A 45 14.14 12.88 -9.27
C GLY A 45 13.20 14.04 -9.61
N CYS A 46 12.24 13.85 -10.52
CA CYS A 46 11.20 14.87 -10.73
C CYS A 46 10.23 14.87 -9.53
N ASN A 47 10.00 16.05 -8.93
CA ASN A 47 9.06 16.38 -7.83
C ASN A 47 8.34 15.17 -7.18
N GLY A 48 9.07 14.42 -6.34
CA GLY A 48 8.55 13.26 -5.63
C GLY A 48 8.60 11.98 -6.47
N CYS A 49 9.29 10.95 -5.95
CA CYS A 49 9.24 9.65 -6.59
C CYS A 49 7.79 9.15 -6.55
N VAL A 50 7.25 8.62 -7.65
CA VAL A 50 5.87 8.07 -7.66
C VAL A 50 5.67 7.03 -6.55
N TRP A 51 6.76 6.35 -6.18
CA TRP A 51 6.82 5.42 -5.06
C TRP A 51 6.58 6.09 -3.71
N GLU A 52 7.05 7.32 -3.47
CA GLU A 52 6.76 8.04 -2.23
C GLU A 52 5.27 8.35 -2.11
N GLY A 53 4.63 8.78 -3.20
CA GLY A 53 3.17 8.97 -3.24
C GLY A 53 2.42 7.66 -3.00
N TYR A 54 2.86 6.57 -3.62
CA TYR A 54 2.30 5.23 -3.41
C TYR A 54 2.43 4.78 -1.95
N TYR A 55 3.62 4.89 -1.35
CA TYR A 55 3.84 4.50 0.05
C TYR A 55 3.05 5.38 1.02
N GLY A 56 2.92 6.69 0.75
CA GLY A 56 2.06 7.57 1.54
C GLY A 56 0.58 7.18 1.47
N ALA A 57 0.07 6.92 0.26
CA ALA A 57 -1.30 6.45 0.07
C ALA A 57 -1.54 5.07 0.71
N LEU A 58 -0.54 4.19 0.66
CA LEU A 58 -0.60 2.88 1.29
C LEU A 58 -0.68 2.97 2.80
N SER A 59 0.17 3.79 3.44
CA SER A 59 0.11 4.01 4.89
C SER A 59 -1.27 4.49 5.34
N PHE A 60 -1.83 5.46 4.62
CA PHE A 60 -3.19 5.95 4.90
C PHE A 60 -4.26 4.87 4.72
N TRP A 61 -4.13 4.01 3.71
CA TRP A 61 -5.04 2.89 3.49
C TRP A 61 -4.95 1.85 4.62
N LEU A 62 -3.74 1.57 5.14
CA LEU A 62 -3.56 0.63 6.24
C LEU A 62 -4.17 1.14 7.55
N GLU A 63 -4.04 2.43 7.83
CA GLU A 63 -4.69 3.09 8.97
C GLU A 63 -6.21 2.95 8.87
N ASP A 64 -6.78 3.31 7.72
CA ASP A 64 -8.22 3.18 7.45
C ASP A 64 -8.73 1.74 7.55
N ALA A 65 -7.94 0.76 7.06
CA ALA A 65 -8.28 -0.64 7.19
C ALA A 65 -8.28 -1.11 8.65
N SER A 66 -7.34 -0.62 9.45
CA SER A 66 -7.31 -0.88 10.89
C SER A 66 -8.50 -0.27 11.60
N GLU A 67 -8.88 0.96 11.27
CA GLU A 67 -10.06 1.63 11.84
C GLU A 67 -11.36 0.88 11.47
N ALA A 68 -11.54 0.53 10.20
CA ALA A 68 -12.70 -0.21 9.73
C ALA A 68 -12.87 -1.57 10.43
N LEU A 69 -11.76 -2.27 10.70
CA LEU A 69 -11.75 -3.54 11.41
C LEU A 69 -11.86 -3.41 12.94
N SER A 70 -11.53 -2.25 13.50
CA SER A 70 -11.70 -1.98 14.94
C SER A 70 -13.12 -1.50 15.28
N ALA A 71 -13.86 -1.02 14.27
CA ALA A 71 -15.22 -0.51 14.41
C ALA A 71 -16.32 -1.56 14.18
N GLY A 72 -15.96 -2.78 13.75
CA GLY A 72 -16.87 -3.94 13.60
C GLY A 72 -16.83 -4.85 14.83
#